data_AF-N8Y586-F1
#
_entry.id   AF-N8Y586-F1
#
_cell.length_a   1.000
_cell.length_b   1.000
_cell.length_c   1.000
_cell.angle_alpha   90.00
_cell.angle_beta   90.00
_cell.angle_gamma   90.00
#
_symmetry.space_group_name_H-M   'P 1'
#
loop_
_entity.id
_entity.type
_entity.pdbx_description
1 polymer ?
#
loop_
_entity_poly.entity_id
_entity_poly.type
_entity_poly.pdbx_seq_one_letter_code
_entity_poly.pdbx_strand_id
1 'polypeptide(L)'
;MRKITLFLLGLGMIPSLCLAEFALISDKDGYVNVRDEASLQSGVIGRLNNGTVVSVHDGQSNFVWVIASQLKDGGYVHQSRINPFKDFQRWKLTGHSADQAVYRLAQNTVTLKVKPAEFKLQDFKKSKKADSAETGYTHYKNQIFWGTDGEIPNHALQFKQIDIVWNGKTIVIPAEKLQQYFFPKDRLGAKYDFEQSEIYSKNNELYILNTLSIGGAAQYNLMIHIDNGQVKTIQAWSDQI
;
A
#
# COMPACT_ATOMS: atom_id res chain seq x y z
N MET A 1 63.10 3.39 -2.81
CA MET A 1 61.98 2.48 -3.15
C MET A 1 60.68 3.15 -2.69
N ARG A 2 59.83 3.58 -3.63
CA ARG A 2 58.59 4.33 -3.34
C ARG A 2 57.51 3.40 -2.79
N LYS A 3 56.91 3.75 -1.65
CA LYS A 3 55.71 3.08 -1.10
C LYS A 3 54.50 3.56 -1.90
N ILE A 4 53.83 2.65 -2.60
CA ILE A 4 52.53 2.91 -3.22
C ILE A 4 51.48 2.52 -2.18
N THR A 5 50.78 3.51 -1.63
CA THR A 5 49.59 3.27 -0.79
C THR A 5 48.39 3.17 -1.73
N LEU A 6 47.80 1.99 -1.82
CA LEU A 6 46.57 1.74 -2.56
C LEU A 6 45.39 2.26 -1.73
N PHE A 7 44.66 3.26 -2.22
CA PHE A 7 43.44 3.75 -1.60
C PHE A 7 42.25 3.02 -2.24
N LEU A 8 41.65 2.06 -1.52
CA LEU A 8 40.37 1.47 -1.94
C LEU A 8 39.27 2.50 -1.67
N LEU A 9 38.76 3.10 -2.74
CA LEU A 9 37.54 3.91 -2.69
C LEU A 9 36.35 2.94 -2.69
N GLY A 10 35.87 2.58 -1.49
CA GLY A 10 34.63 1.83 -1.33
C GLY A 10 33.46 2.70 -1.75
N LEU A 11 32.95 2.51 -2.97
CA LEU A 11 31.71 3.09 -3.42
C LEU A 11 30.55 2.34 -2.74
N GLY A 12 30.23 2.77 -1.51
CA GLY A 12 29.03 2.30 -0.82
C GLY A 12 27.80 2.80 -1.57
N MET A 13 27.24 1.97 -2.45
CA MET A 13 25.86 2.17 -2.89
C MET A 13 24.97 1.92 -1.68
N ILE A 14 24.50 3.01 -1.08
CA ILE A 14 23.38 2.95 -0.16
C ILE A 14 22.19 2.49 -1.01
N PRO A 15 21.58 1.32 -0.75
CA PRO A 15 20.31 1.02 -1.39
C PRO A 15 19.33 2.08 -0.89
N SER A 16 18.85 2.93 -1.80
CA SER A 16 17.66 3.73 -1.56
C SER A 16 16.55 2.73 -1.29
N LEU A 17 16.18 2.51 -0.03
CA LEU A 17 14.87 1.98 0.27
C LEU A 17 13.88 3.01 -0.27
N CYS A 18 13.41 2.81 -1.50
CA CYS A 18 12.27 3.54 -2.05
C CYS A 18 11.06 3.06 -1.24
N LEU A 19 10.79 3.71 -0.11
CA LEU A 19 9.53 3.54 0.58
C LEU A 19 8.50 4.29 -0.24
N ALA A 20 7.47 3.58 -0.69
CA ALA A 20 6.39 4.20 -1.46
C ALA A 20 5.78 5.37 -0.69
N GLU A 21 5.74 6.53 -1.33
CA GLU A 21 5.04 7.71 -0.82
C GLU A 21 3.65 7.75 -1.47
N PHE A 22 2.59 7.80 -0.67
CA PHE A 22 1.23 7.81 -1.23
C PHE A 22 0.79 9.20 -1.65
N ALA A 23 0.00 9.29 -2.73
CA ALA A 23 -0.64 10.53 -3.15
C ALA A 23 -2.05 10.31 -3.70
N LEU A 24 -2.83 11.39 -3.76
CA LEU A 24 -4.11 11.46 -4.45
C LEU A 24 -3.93 12.10 -5.82
N ILE A 25 -4.56 11.57 -6.85
CA ILE A 25 -4.72 12.29 -8.11
C ILE A 25 -5.60 13.53 -7.87
N SER A 26 -5.11 14.68 -8.36
CA SER A 26 -5.73 15.99 -8.19
C SER A 26 -5.39 16.88 -9.40
N ASP A 27 -6.17 16.75 -10.46
CA ASP A 27 -6.11 17.57 -11.67
C ASP A 27 -7.33 18.51 -11.77
N LYS A 28 -7.14 19.69 -12.37
CA LYS A 28 -8.24 20.64 -12.65
C LYS A 28 -9.29 20.06 -13.60
N ASP A 29 -8.90 19.11 -14.46
CA ASP A 29 -9.77 18.50 -15.47
C ASP A 29 -10.55 17.29 -14.90
N GLY A 30 -10.37 16.98 -13.61
CA GLY A 30 -11.05 15.89 -12.91
C GLY A 30 -10.37 14.52 -13.07
N TYR A 31 -9.33 14.43 -13.89
CA TYR A 31 -8.53 13.23 -14.13
C TYR A 31 -7.15 13.59 -14.68
N VAL A 32 -6.24 12.61 -14.66
CA VAL A 32 -4.94 12.71 -15.31
C VAL A 32 -4.73 11.54 -16.28
N ASN A 33 -4.07 11.83 -17.40
CA ASN A 33 -3.59 10.81 -18.31
C ASN A 33 -2.31 10.17 -17.75
N VAL A 34 -2.28 8.84 -17.70
CA VAL A 34 -1.10 8.05 -17.37
C VAL A 34 -0.37 7.71 -18.66
N ARG A 35 0.95 7.88 -18.65
CA ARG A 35 1.79 7.81 -19.84
C ARG A 35 2.84 6.71 -19.75
N ASP A 36 3.23 6.17 -20.89
CA ASP A 36 4.31 5.19 -21.04
C ASP A 36 5.70 5.75 -20.69
N GLU A 37 5.95 7.03 -21.01
CA GLU A 37 7.20 7.72 -20.73
C GLU A 37 6.97 9.04 -19.97
N ALA A 38 8.04 9.56 -19.37
CA ALA A 38 8.07 10.83 -18.63
C ALA A 38 7.98 12.08 -19.55
N SER A 39 7.00 12.13 -20.45
CA SER A 39 6.87 13.18 -21.46
C SER A 39 5.41 13.48 -21.81
N LEU A 40 5.08 14.74 -22.09
CA LEU A 40 3.74 15.12 -22.58
C LEU A 40 3.46 14.63 -24.02
N GLN A 41 4.51 14.26 -24.76
CA GLN A 41 4.41 13.78 -26.15
C GLN A 41 4.25 12.27 -26.26
N SER A 42 4.44 11.53 -25.16
CA SER A 42 4.41 10.08 -25.18
C SER A 42 2.97 9.53 -25.19
N GLY A 43 2.82 8.23 -25.43
CA GLY A 43 1.51 7.57 -25.51
C GLY A 43 0.75 7.64 -24.18
N VAL A 44 -0.58 7.77 -24.27
CA VAL A 44 -1.46 7.62 -23.10
C VAL A 44 -1.81 6.14 -22.95
N ILE A 45 -1.41 5.54 -21.84
CA ILE A 45 -1.64 4.11 -21.53
C ILE A 45 -2.75 3.89 -20.51
N GLY A 46 -3.23 4.96 -19.89
CA GLY A 46 -4.31 4.88 -18.91
C GLY A 46 -4.82 6.25 -18.48
N ARG A 47 -5.81 6.23 -17.59
CA ARG A 47 -6.41 7.42 -17.01
C ARG A 47 -6.77 7.14 -15.55
N LEU A 48 -6.41 8.06 -14.67
CA LEU A 48 -6.81 8.03 -13.26
C LEU A 48 -7.66 9.26 -12.94
N ASN A 49 -8.81 9.05 -12.33
CA ASN A 49 -9.67 10.15 -11.90
C ASN A 49 -9.15 10.78 -10.60
N ASN A 50 -9.57 12.02 -10.32
CA ASN A 50 -9.30 12.67 -9.05
C ASN A 50 -9.78 11.83 -7.86
N GLY A 51 -9.02 11.86 -6.77
CA GLY A 51 -9.30 11.07 -5.57
C GLY A 51 -8.80 9.62 -5.64
N THR A 52 -8.30 9.16 -6.78
CA THR A 52 -7.57 7.88 -6.84
C THR A 52 -6.29 8.00 -6.02
N VAL A 53 -6.08 7.06 -5.10
CA VAL A 53 -4.81 6.91 -4.36
C VAL A 53 -3.83 6.15 -5.24
N VAL A 54 -2.59 6.62 -5.29
CA VAL A 54 -1.46 6.00 -5.98
C VAL A 54 -0.30 5.79 -5.01
N SER A 55 0.52 4.77 -5.23
CA SER A 55 1.91 4.80 -4.76
C SER A 55 2.74 5.61 -5.75
N VAL A 56 3.60 6.47 -5.21
CA VAL A 56 4.50 7.34 -5.98
C VAL A 56 5.93 6.84 -5.79
N HIS A 57 6.61 6.70 -6.91
CA HIS A 57 8.00 6.25 -7.00
C HIS A 57 8.85 7.29 -7.70
N ASP A 58 10.16 7.06 -7.71
CA ASP A 58 11.13 7.95 -8.35
C ASP A 58 10.74 8.24 -9.81
N GLY A 59 10.96 9.51 -10.17
CA GLY A 59 10.53 10.07 -11.43
C GLY A 59 11.67 10.57 -12.30
N GLN A 60 11.32 11.10 -13.47
CA GLN A 60 12.24 11.79 -14.36
C GLN A 60 11.66 13.14 -14.77
N SER A 61 12.51 14.18 -14.76
CA SER A 61 12.10 15.56 -15.02
C SER A 61 10.96 16.03 -14.10
N ASN A 62 9.78 16.37 -14.66
CA ASN A 62 8.59 16.79 -13.89
C ASN A 62 7.53 15.68 -13.78
N PHE A 63 7.89 14.43 -14.09
CA PHE A 63 6.99 13.28 -14.02
C PHE A 63 7.44 12.34 -12.91
N VAL A 64 6.47 11.71 -12.28
CA VAL A 64 6.66 10.64 -11.30
C VAL A 64 6.07 9.35 -11.84
N TRP A 65 6.68 8.22 -11.51
CA TRP A 65 6.08 6.91 -11.78
C TRP A 65 5.03 6.62 -10.70
N VAL A 66 3.83 6.22 -11.12
CA VAL A 66 2.73 5.90 -10.21
C VAL A 66 2.21 4.50 -10.47
N ILE A 67 1.84 3.81 -9.39
CA ILE A 67 1.13 2.53 -9.42
C ILE A 67 -0.19 2.71 -8.67
N ALA A 68 -1.26 2.12 -9.20
CA ALA A 68 -2.57 2.10 -8.57
C ALA A 68 -3.34 0.84 -8.96
N SER A 69 -4.36 0.48 -8.17
CA SER A 69 -5.19 -0.70 -8.42
C SER A 69 -5.94 -0.70 -9.77
N GLN A 70 -6.02 0.45 -10.44
CA GLN A 70 -6.68 0.62 -11.73
C GLN A 70 -5.71 0.43 -12.92
N LEU A 71 -4.40 0.35 -12.64
CA LEU A 71 -3.36 0.14 -13.64
C LEU A 71 -2.94 -1.34 -13.63
N LYS A 72 -2.55 -1.84 -14.80
CA LYS A 72 -1.98 -3.19 -14.92
C LYS A 72 -0.60 -3.25 -14.27
N ASP A 73 0.23 -2.27 -14.61
CA ASP A 73 1.60 -2.11 -14.14
C ASP A 73 1.69 -0.73 -13.44
N GLY A 74 2.50 0.19 -13.95
CA GLY A 74 2.48 1.60 -13.57
C GLY A 74 2.52 2.50 -14.79
N GLY A 75 2.71 3.79 -14.54
CA GLY A 75 2.99 4.75 -15.61
C GLY A 75 3.34 6.13 -15.08
N TYR A 76 3.73 7.02 -15.99
CA TYR A 76 4.15 8.36 -15.65
C TYR A 76 2.98 9.34 -15.58
N VAL A 77 2.98 10.15 -14.52
CA VAL A 77 2.07 11.28 -14.33
C VAL A 77 2.88 12.53 -13.99
N HIS A 78 2.46 13.69 -14.49
CA HIS A 78 3.13 14.95 -14.16
C HIS A 78 2.91 15.29 -12.67
N GLN A 79 4.00 15.59 -11.94
CA GLN A 79 3.99 15.75 -10.48
C GLN A 79 3.02 16.80 -9.95
N SER A 80 2.71 17.84 -10.74
CA SER A 80 1.73 18.85 -10.36
C SER A 80 0.28 18.35 -10.32
N ARG A 81 0.02 17.10 -10.71
CA ARG A 81 -1.32 16.49 -10.78
C ARG A 81 -1.57 15.51 -9.63
N ILE A 82 -0.65 15.46 -8.67
CA ILE A 82 -0.79 14.66 -7.47
C ILE A 82 -0.78 15.56 -6.23
N ASN A 83 -1.49 15.13 -5.20
CA ASN A 83 -1.48 15.72 -3.87
C ASN A 83 -0.95 14.67 -2.89
N PRO A 84 0.26 14.83 -2.32
CA PRO A 84 0.84 13.92 -1.35
C PRO A 84 0.21 14.10 0.04
N PHE A 85 -1.13 14.18 0.10
CA PHE A 85 -1.91 14.45 1.31
C PHE A 85 -1.51 15.74 2.06
N LYS A 86 -0.95 16.73 1.37
CA LYS A 86 -0.39 17.95 2.00
C LYS A 86 -1.41 18.78 2.79
N ASP A 87 -2.68 18.71 2.37
CA ASP A 87 -3.78 19.44 2.97
C ASP A 87 -4.61 18.57 3.95
N PHE A 88 -4.10 17.39 4.31
CA PHE A 88 -4.76 16.44 5.21
C PHE A 88 -4.10 16.45 6.58
N GLN A 89 -4.88 16.12 7.60
CA GLN A 89 -4.36 15.89 8.94
C GLN A 89 -3.85 14.46 9.04
N ARG A 90 -2.58 14.29 9.43
CA ARG A 90 -1.97 12.98 9.64
C ARG A 90 -2.15 12.51 11.08
N TRP A 91 -2.71 11.32 11.26
CA TRP A 91 -2.92 10.71 12.57
C TRP A 91 -1.63 10.04 13.03
N LYS A 92 -1.39 10.02 14.34
CA LYS A 92 -0.15 9.49 14.91
C LYS A 92 -0.38 8.15 15.58
N LEU A 93 0.55 7.21 15.39
CA LEU A 93 0.61 5.99 16.19
C LEU A 93 0.86 6.39 17.65
N THR A 94 -0.01 5.96 18.56
CA THR A 94 0.04 6.33 19.99
C THR A 94 0.06 5.12 20.93
N GLY A 95 -0.25 3.93 20.42
CA GLY A 95 -0.18 2.70 21.19
C GLY A 95 -0.13 1.51 20.24
N HIS A 96 0.63 0.49 20.61
CA HIS A 96 0.82 -0.68 19.76
C HIS A 96 1.26 -1.90 20.57
N SER A 97 0.91 -3.08 20.09
CA SER A 97 1.23 -4.39 20.65
C SER A 97 1.28 -5.43 19.52
N ALA A 98 1.57 -6.69 19.86
CA ALA A 98 1.68 -7.76 18.87
C ALA A 98 0.39 -8.04 18.08
N ASP A 99 -0.76 -7.56 18.55
CA ASP A 99 -2.08 -7.83 18.00
C ASP A 99 -2.88 -6.55 17.67
N GLN A 100 -2.34 -5.35 17.91
CA GLN A 100 -3.03 -4.11 17.57
C GLN A 100 -2.13 -2.88 17.42
N ALA A 101 -2.59 -1.93 16.61
CA ALA A 101 -1.99 -0.61 16.42
C ALA A 101 -3.07 0.47 16.55
N VAL A 102 -2.81 1.50 17.35
CA VAL A 102 -3.77 2.57 17.66
C VAL A 102 -3.22 3.91 17.19
N TYR A 103 -3.94 4.52 16.27
CA TYR A 103 -3.66 5.83 15.71
C TYR A 103 -4.68 6.85 16.22
N ARG A 104 -4.22 8.06 16.55
CA ARG A 104 -5.08 9.11 17.09
C ARG A 104 -4.90 10.45 16.39
N LEU A 105 -6.00 11.19 16.34
CA LEU A 105 -6.05 12.62 16.03
C LEU A 105 -7.14 13.26 16.91
N ALA A 106 -6.71 14.04 17.89
CA ALA A 106 -7.58 14.55 18.96
C ALA A 106 -8.39 13.41 19.61
N GLN A 107 -9.71 13.51 19.69
CA GLN A 107 -10.61 12.50 20.23
C GLN A 107 -10.87 11.31 19.30
N ASN A 108 -10.41 11.36 18.05
CA ASN A 108 -10.66 10.31 17.07
C ASN A 108 -9.61 9.20 17.14
N THR A 109 -10.01 7.97 16.85
CA THR A 109 -9.14 6.78 16.95
C THR A 109 -9.34 5.82 15.77
N VAL A 110 -8.25 5.32 15.19
CA VAL A 110 -8.25 4.13 14.34
C VAL A 110 -7.47 3.04 15.08
N THR A 111 -8.10 1.90 15.32
CA THR A 111 -7.48 0.73 15.93
C THR A 111 -7.46 -0.40 14.91
N LEU A 112 -6.27 -0.73 14.41
CA LEU A 112 -6.05 -1.91 13.59
C LEU A 112 -5.87 -3.09 14.54
N LYS A 113 -6.71 -4.12 14.45
CA LYS A 113 -6.55 -5.36 15.22
C LYS A 113 -6.20 -6.49 14.28
N VAL A 114 -5.19 -7.27 14.63
CA VAL A 114 -4.69 -8.38 13.83
C VAL A 114 -4.73 -9.68 14.62
N LYS A 115 -4.64 -10.80 13.92
CA LYS A 115 -4.51 -12.13 14.51
C LYS A 115 -3.65 -13.02 13.59
N PRO A 116 -3.07 -14.12 14.12
CA PRO A 116 -2.53 -15.18 13.26
C PRO A 116 -3.55 -15.58 12.18
N ALA A 117 -3.08 -15.78 10.96
CA ALA A 117 -3.92 -16.22 9.87
C ALA A 117 -4.47 -17.63 10.17
N GLU A 118 -5.77 -17.80 9.99
CA GLU A 118 -6.48 -19.06 10.23
C GLU A 118 -7.33 -19.38 9.01
N PHE A 119 -6.98 -20.45 8.30
CA PHE A 119 -7.62 -20.81 7.05
C PHE A 119 -7.65 -22.33 6.85
N LYS A 120 -8.56 -22.78 5.99
CA LYS A 120 -8.54 -24.15 5.48
C LYS A 120 -7.91 -24.14 4.10
N LEU A 121 -7.07 -25.12 3.79
CA LEU A 121 -6.40 -25.19 2.48
C LEU A 121 -7.41 -25.21 1.31
N GLN A 122 -8.58 -25.82 1.51
CA GLN A 122 -9.69 -25.85 0.56
C GLN A 122 -10.27 -24.46 0.20
N ASP A 123 -10.02 -23.45 1.03
CA ASP A 123 -10.48 -22.09 0.76
C ASP A 123 -9.64 -21.42 -0.33
N PHE A 124 -8.48 -22.01 -0.68
CA PHE A 124 -7.60 -21.52 -1.73
C PHE A 124 -7.87 -22.19 -3.07
N LYS A 125 -7.74 -21.40 -4.14
CA LYS A 125 -7.81 -21.90 -5.53
C LYS A 125 -6.55 -21.50 -6.29
N LYS A 126 -6.08 -22.43 -7.12
CA LYS A 126 -4.99 -22.18 -8.07
C LYS A 126 -5.53 -21.67 -9.40
N SER A 127 -4.78 -20.78 -10.04
CA SER A 127 -4.97 -20.45 -11.44
C SER A 127 -3.60 -20.28 -12.10
N LYS A 128 -3.56 -20.36 -13.43
CA LYS A 128 -2.38 -19.88 -14.18
C LYS A 128 -2.28 -18.37 -13.95
N LYS A 129 -1.08 -17.84 -13.69
CA LYS A 129 -0.86 -16.40 -13.84
C LYS A 129 -0.87 -16.10 -15.34
N ALA A 130 -1.33 -14.91 -15.73
CA ALA A 130 -1.57 -14.56 -17.13
C ALA A 130 -0.33 -14.78 -18.04
N ASP A 131 0.87 -14.66 -17.45
CA ASP A 131 2.16 -14.73 -18.15
C ASP A 131 3.09 -15.85 -17.64
N SER A 132 2.57 -16.87 -16.91
CA SER A 132 3.38 -18.02 -16.44
C SER A 132 2.81 -19.38 -16.83
N ALA A 133 3.71 -20.30 -17.18
CA ALA A 133 3.38 -21.73 -17.28
C ALA A 133 3.07 -22.35 -15.90
N GLU A 134 3.53 -21.70 -14.83
CA GLU A 134 3.36 -22.14 -13.44
C GLU A 134 1.97 -21.82 -12.89
N THR A 135 1.46 -22.69 -12.03
CA THR A 135 0.19 -22.50 -11.32
C THR A 135 0.46 -22.16 -9.86
N GLY A 136 0.05 -20.97 -9.45
CA GLY A 136 0.09 -20.52 -8.06
C GLY A 136 -1.30 -20.45 -7.45
N TYR A 137 -1.38 -20.38 -6.12
CA TYR A 137 -2.61 -20.00 -5.43
C TYR A 137 -2.89 -18.53 -5.70
N THR A 138 -4.05 -18.21 -6.25
CA THR A 138 -4.40 -16.82 -6.63
C THR A 138 -5.64 -16.32 -5.92
N HIS A 139 -6.50 -17.22 -5.44
CA HIS A 139 -7.73 -16.85 -4.76
C HIS A 139 -7.85 -17.50 -3.39
N TYR A 140 -8.38 -16.74 -2.42
CA TYR A 140 -8.83 -17.20 -1.12
C TYR A 140 -10.31 -16.82 -0.97
N LYS A 141 -11.17 -17.81 -0.71
CA LYS A 141 -12.63 -17.64 -0.64
C LYS A 141 -13.22 -16.87 -1.84
N ASN A 142 -12.78 -17.25 -3.04
CA ASN A 142 -13.19 -16.67 -4.34
C ASN A 142 -12.78 -15.20 -4.57
N GLN A 143 -11.89 -14.64 -3.75
CA GLN A 143 -11.32 -13.31 -3.97
C GLN A 143 -9.83 -13.45 -4.27
N ILE A 144 -9.29 -12.58 -5.12
CA ILE A 144 -7.83 -12.45 -5.26
C ILE A 144 -7.27 -12.12 -3.88
N PHE A 145 -6.26 -12.85 -3.45
CA PHE A 145 -5.61 -12.62 -2.16
C PHE A 145 -4.20 -12.06 -2.34
N TRP A 146 -3.71 -11.40 -1.29
CA TRP A 146 -2.49 -10.61 -1.27
C TRP A 146 -1.53 -11.08 -0.18
N GLY A 147 -0.24 -10.80 -0.35
CA GLY A 147 0.81 -11.09 0.63
C GLY A 147 1.60 -12.37 0.41
N THR A 148 1.40 -13.08 -0.71
CA THR A 148 2.28 -14.18 -1.15
C THR A 148 2.45 -14.16 -2.66
N ASP A 149 3.52 -14.76 -3.16
CA ASP A 149 3.78 -14.91 -4.61
C ASP A 149 3.10 -16.15 -5.23
N GLY A 150 1.97 -16.56 -4.67
CA GLY A 150 1.22 -17.75 -5.10
C GLY A 150 1.41 -18.96 -4.19
N GLU A 151 1.98 -18.76 -3.01
CA GLU A 151 2.13 -19.76 -1.97
C GLU A 151 1.03 -19.64 -0.90
N ILE A 152 0.91 -20.67 -0.07
CA ILE A 152 0.01 -20.64 1.08
C ILE A 152 0.65 -19.82 2.20
N PRO A 153 -0.07 -18.84 2.81
CA PRO A 153 0.48 -17.93 3.82
C PRO A 153 0.62 -18.59 5.21
N ASN A 154 1.48 -19.62 5.34
CA ASN A 154 1.64 -20.40 6.57
C ASN A 154 2.26 -19.62 7.76
N HIS A 155 2.92 -18.49 7.50
CA HIS A 155 3.51 -17.62 8.52
C HIS A 155 2.96 -16.18 8.43
N ALA A 156 1.64 -16.04 8.36
CA ALA A 156 0.99 -14.76 8.17
C ALA A 156 0.08 -14.34 9.33
N LEU A 157 -0.16 -13.04 9.38
CA LEU A 157 -1.23 -12.39 10.09
C LEU A 157 -2.36 -12.03 9.11
N GLN A 158 -3.55 -11.82 9.66
CA GLN A 158 -4.69 -11.20 9.00
C GLN A 158 -5.31 -10.15 9.93
N PHE A 159 -6.05 -9.20 9.37
CA PHE A 159 -6.86 -8.32 10.19
C PHE A 159 -7.99 -9.10 10.88
N LYS A 160 -8.12 -8.92 12.18
CA LYS A 160 -9.29 -9.35 12.96
C LYS A 160 -10.46 -8.38 12.74
N GLN A 161 -10.17 -7.08 12.78
CA GLN A 161 -11.09 -5.99 12.45
C GLN A 161 -10.32 -4.67 12.46
N ILE A 162 -10.96 -3.62 11.94
CA ILE A 162 -10.51 -2.23 12.13
C ILE A 162 -11.65 -1.47 12.80
N ASP A 163 -11.36 -0.88 13.96
CA ASP A 163 -12.31 -0.04 14.70
C ASP A 163 -11.95 1.43 14.49
N ILE A 164 -12.93 2.23 14.08
CA ILE A 164 -12.77 3.65 13.84
C ILE A 164 -13.78 4.40 14.69
N VAL A 165 -13.30 5.33 15.51
CA VAL A 165 -14.12 6.34 16.18
C VAL A 165 -13.76 7.68 15.54
N TRP A 166 -14.70 8.26 14.80
CA TRP A 166 -14.45 9.48 14.05
C TRP A 166 -15.69 10.38 14.04
N ASN A 167 -15.50 11.64 14.46
CA ASN A 167 -16.57 12.64 14.55
C ASN A 167 -17.81 12.12 15.32
N GLY A 168 -17.57 11.39 16.41
CA GLY A 168 -18.62 10.80 17.25
C GLY A 168 -19.31 9.56 16.67
N LYS A 169 -18.94 9.10 15.47
CA LYS A 169 -19.44 7.86 14.87
C LYS A 169 -18.45 6.72 15.11
N THR A 170 -19.00 5.52 15.32
CA THR A 170 -18.24 4.27 15.37
C THR A 170 -18.44 3.51 14.06
N ILE A 171 -17.33 3.10 13.44
CA ILE A 171 -17.30 2.33 12.20
C ILE A 171 -16.44 1.10 12.48
N VAL A 172 -16.94 -0.08 12.11
CA VAL A 172 -16.21 -1.34 12.25
C VAL A 172 -16.07 -1.96 10.87
N ILE A 173 -14.83 -2.24 10.47
CA ILE A 173 -14.53 -3.04 9.27
C ILE A 173 -14.22 -4.45 9.76
N PRO A 174 -15.15 -5.41 9.57
CA PRO A 174 -15.00 -6.73 10.16
C PRO A 174 -14.06 -7.61 9.32
N ALA A 175 -13.59 -8.72 9.89
CA ALA A 175 -12.63 -9.63 9.26
C ALA A 175 -13.06 -10.08 7.85
N GLU A 176 -14.34 -10.28 7.61
CA GLU A 176 -14.87 -10.79 6.34
C GLU A 176 -14.58 -9.86 5.16
N LYS A 177 -14.39 -8.56 5.43
CA LYS A 177 -14.02 -7.54 4.44
C LYS A 177 -12.51 -7.45 4.20
N LEU A 178 -11.71 -8.07 5.05
CA LEU A 178 -10.25 -7.94 5.08
C LEU A 178 -9.50 -9.29 4.93
N GLN A 179 -10.22 -10.40 4.92
CA GLN A 179 -9.66 -11.76 4.98
C GLN A 179 -8.75 -12.14 3.80
N GLN A 180 -8.81 -11.44 2.67
CA GLN A 180 -7.94 -11.68 1.52
C GLN A 180 -6.57 -11.00 1.63
N TYR A 181 -6.33 -10.20 2.67
CA TYR A 181 -5.07 -9.48 2.89
C TYR A 181 -4.24 -10.21 3.95
N PHE A 182 -3.25 -10.97 3.49
CA PHE A 182 -2.27 -11.60 4.37
C PHE A 182 -1.02 -10.73 4.44
N PHE A 183 -0.36 -10.71 5.58
CA PHE A 183 0.93 -10.03 5.73
C PHE A 183 1.80 -10.80 6.73
N PRO A 184 3.12 -10.81 6.58
CA PRO A 184 3.98 -11.66 7.41
C PRO A 184 3.92 -11.34 8.89
N LYS A 185 4.19 -12.36 9.70
CA LYS A 185 4.32 -12.24 11.16
C LYS A 185 5.72 -11.79 11.59
N ASP A 186 6.59 -11.49 10.62
CA ASP A 186 7.91 -10.92 10.86
C ASP A 186 7.83 -9.44 11.24
N ARG A 187 8.92 -8.92 11.81
CA ARG A 187 9.06 -7.51 12.20
C ARG A 187 10.21 -6.86 11.45
N LEU A 188 10.06 -5.57 11.13
CA LEU A 188 11.14 -4.70 10.70
C LEU A 188 11.56 -3.84 11.90
N GLY A 189 12.70 -4.20 12.49
CA GLY A 189 13.12 -3.62 13.75
C GLY A 189 12.10 -3.90 14.86
N ALA A 190 11.52 -2.84 15.44
CA ALA A 190 10.61 -2.96 16.58
C ALA A 190 9.13 -3.16 16.17
N LYS A 191 8.79 -3.08 14.88
CA LYS A 191 7.41 -3.00 14.42
C LYS A 191 7.06 -4.08 13.38
N TYR A 192 5.83 -4.56 13.44
CA TYR A 192 5.12 -5.26 12.37
C TYR A 192 4.65 -4.28 11.30
N ASP A 193 4.32 -4.85 10.15
CA ASP A 193 3.94 -4.12 8.94
C ASP A 193 2.70 -3.23 9.14
N PHE A 194 1.66 -3.78 9.74
CA PHE A 194 0.42 -3.05 10.03
C PHE A 194 0.63 -1.86 10.99
N GLU A 195 1.72 -1.85 11.77
CA GLU A 195 2.07 -0.74 12.68
C GLU A 195 2.74 0.44 11.94
N GLN A 196 2.96 0.31 10.64
CA GLN A 196 3.55 1.32 9.76
C GLN A 196 2.50 2.05 8.90
N SER A 197 1.21 1.89 9.18
CA SER A 197 0.14 2.55 8.44
C SER A 197 0.24 4.08 8.49
N GLU A 198 -0.14 4.69 7.37
CA GLU A 198 -0.35 6.12 7.27
C GLU A 198 -1.84 6.42 7.25
N ILE A 199 -2.26 7.34 8.11
CA ILE A 199 -3.67 7.67 8.26
C ILE A 199 -3.86 9.17 8.09
N TYR A 200 -4.70 9.53 7.14
CA TYR A 200 -4.95 10.90 6.71
C TYR A 200 -6.43 11.21 6.74
N SER A 201 -6.81 12.40 7.23
CA SER A 201 -8.20 12.87 7.15
C SER A 201 -8.31 14.31 6.70
N LYS A 202 -9.35 14.59 5.92
CA LYS A 202 -9.75 15.95 5.52
C LYS A 202 -11.28 15.97 5.37
N ASN A 203 -11.95 16.92 6.02
CA ASN A 203 -13.41 16.97 6.06
C ASN A 203 -14.02 15.64 6.51
N ASN A 204 -14.81 15.00 5.64
CA ASN A 204 -15.45 13.71 5.85
C ASN A 204 -14.77 12.57 5.08
N GLU A 205 -13.52 12.77 4.63
CA GLU A 205 -12.68 11.71 4.05
C GLU A 205 -11.59 11.27 5.03
N LEU A 206 -11.44 9.95 5.19
CA LEU A 206 -10.42 9.29 6.01
C LEU A 206 -9.80 8.16 5.18
N TYR A 207 -8.47 8.17 5.08
CA TYR A 207 -7.68 7.18 4.37
C TYR A 207 -6.80 6.43 5.37
N ILE A 208 -6.80 5.10 5.27
CA ILE A 208 -5.86 4.21 5.96
C ILE A 208 -5.03 3.53 4.87
N LEU A 209 -3.75 3.83 4.85
CA LEU A 209 -2.79 3.39 3.84
C LEU A 209 -1.72 2.55 4.52
N ASN A 210 -1.26 1.50 3.86
CA ASN A 210 -0.13 0.72 4.34
C ASN A 210 0.58 0.03 3.17
N THR A 211 1.91 0.10 3.17
CA THR A 211 2.76 -0.73 2.32
C THR A 211 3.17 -1.97 3.12
N LEU A 212 2.51 -3.09 2.86
CA LEU A 212 2.75 -4.37 3.53
C LEU A 212 3.89 -5.06 2.77
N SER A 213 5.11 -4.91 3.27
CA SER A 213 6.39 -5.20 2.59
C SER A 213 7.35 -6.08 3.38
N ILE A 214 7.13 -6.23 4.69
CA ILE A 214 7.99 -7.07 5.54
C ILE A 214 7.83 -8.51 5.10
N GLY A 215 8.91 -9.13 4.62
CA GLY A 215 8.92 -10.52 4.16
C GLY A 215 9.29 -10.69 2.68
N GLY A 216 9.51 -9.61 1.93
CA GLY A 216 10.15 -9.65 0.62
C GLY A 216 9.19 -9.51 -0.57
N ALA A 217 9.36 -10.36 -1.60
CA ALA A 217 8.89 -10.12 -2.97
C ALA A 217 7.37 -9.96 -3.16
N ALA A 218 6.55 -10.45 -2.22
CA ALA A 218 5.08 -10.37 -2.28
C ALA A 218 4.49 -9.06 -1.70
N GLN A 219 5.25 -7.96 -1.77
CA GLN A 219 4.84 -6.65 -1.27
C GLN A 219 3.59 -6.12 -1.99
N TYR A 220 2.69 -5.51 -1.23
CA TYR A 220 1.54 -4.82 -1.79
C TYR A 220 1.12 -3.62 -0.94
N ASN A 221 0.42 -2.70 -1.57
CA ASN A 221 -0.22 -1.59 -0.90
C ASN A 221 -1.67 -1.94 -0.56
N LEU A 222 -2.11 -1.58 0.64
CA LEU A 222 -3.50 -1.64 1.08
C LEU A 222 -4.00 -0.21 1.31
N MET A 223 -5.13 0.12 0.69
CA MET A 223 -5.84 1.37 0.87
C MET A 223 -7.27 1.12 1.31
N ILE A 224 -7.68 1.81 2.37
CA ILE A 224 -9.07 1.86 2.82
C ILE A 224 -9.50 3.33 2.83
N HIS A 225 -10.58 3.62 2.12
CA HIS A 225 -11.19 4.95 2.10
C HIS A 225 -12.56 4.90 2.78
N ILE A 226 -12.70 5.76 3.79
CA ILE A 226 -13.95 6.04 4.49
C ILE A 226 -14.42 7.43 4.10
N ASP A 227 -15.67 7.54 3.65
CA ASP A 227 -16.32 8.79 3.27
C ASP A 227 -17.65 8.91 4.02
N ASN A 228 -17.85 10.04 4.70
CA ASN A 228 -19.05 10.33 5.49
C ASN A 228 -19.43 9.24 6.51
N GLY A 229 -18.41 8.56 7.04
CA GLY A 229 -18.57 7.49 8.03
C GLY A 229 -18.96 6.13 7.44
N GLN A 230 -18.83 5.94 6.14
CA GLN A 230 -19.03 4.64 5.46
C GLN A 230 -17.76 4.21 4.74
N VAL A 231 -17.49 2.90 4.73
CA VAL A 231 -16.40 2.35 3.93
C VAL A 231 -16.78 2.48 2.46
N LYS A 232 -16.10 3.37 1.73
CA LYS A 232 -16.32 3.64 0.31
C LYS A 232 -15.57 2.65 -0.55
N THR A 233 -14.31 2.37 -0.21
CA THR A 233 -13.52 1.37 -0.93
C THR A 233 -12.44 0.75 -0.05
N ILE A 234 -12.09 -0.50 -0.37
CA ILE A 234 -10.92 -1.22 0.10
C ILE A 234 -10.24 -1.75 -1.15
N GLN A 235 -9.01 -1.33 -1.39
CA GLN A 235 -8.24 -1.67 -2.58
C GLN A 235 -6.85 -2.11 -2.20
N ALA A 236 -6.30 -2.99 -3.02
CA ALA A 236 -4.89 -3.34 -2.95
C ALA A 236 -4.31 -3.43 -4.35
N TRP A 237 -3.00 -3.20 -4.44
CA TRP A 237 -2.23 -3.34 -5.66
C TRP A 237 -0.82 -3.80 -5.33
N SER A 238 -0.21 -4.54 -6.26
CA SER A 238 1.20 -4.92 -6.16
C SER A 238 2.04 -3.65 -6.26
N ASP A 239 3.10 -3.58 -5.48
CA ASP A 239 4.03 -2.43 -5.51
C ASP A 239 5.40 -2.85 -6.04
N GLN A 240 5.38 -3.72 -7.05
CA GLN A 240 6.57 -4.13 -7.79
C GLN A 240 6.84 -3.09 -8.90
N ILE A 241 8.03 -2.50 -8.87
CA ILE A 241 8.57 -1.62 -9.92
C ILE A 241 9.40 -2.47 -10.89
#